data_AF-A0A4E0R1C9-F1
#
_entry.id   AF-A0A4E0R1C9-F1
#
_cell.length_a   1.000
_cell.length_b   1.000
_cell.length_c   1.000
_cell.angle_alpha   90.00
_cell.angle_beta   90.00
_cell.angle_gamma   90.00
#
_symmetry.space_group_name_H-M   'P 1'
#
loop_
_entity.id
_entity.type
_entity.pdbx_description
1 polymer ?
#
loop_
_entity_poly.entity_id
_entity_poly.type
_entity_poly.pdbx_seq_one_letter_code
_entity_poly.pdbx_strand_id
1 'polypeptide(L)'
;MTDLLVCKEVQLTASNDDMHFVFCDYTYQVLLPFTRDSTVLEHFQSSLASPPRAIGKKINDSQVFPPSGVIPFHGFSMYVLPLCYLYDDPVTLYVIFRQLYIRYFYKLHTISNDPSSILGLCLLFERLLQWREPEIFFHLRSSGIQPIRFVFKWIMRAFSGFLAPDQVLLLWDRILGFDSLEILAVLAVAIFSYRKENLLLVNTTAGVEAILADLTPLRIVSLLQLVLFTRS
;
A
#
# COMPACT_ATOMS: atom_id res chain seq x y z
N MET A 1 -12.87 18.63 10.77
CA MET A 1 -12.31 18.61 9.39
C MET A 1 -11.75 17.23 9.07
N THR A 2 -10.83 16.69 9.87
CA THR A 2 -10.26 15.35 9.66
C THR A 2 -11.31 14.22 9.74
N ASP A 3 -12.25 14.30 10.67
CA ASP A 3 -13.34 13.31 10.77
C ASP A 3 -14.17 13.22 9.49
N LEU A 4 -14.45 14.36 8.84
CA LEU A 4 -15.19 14.38 7.58
C LEU A 4 -14.41 13.70 6.46
N LEU A 5 -13.07 13.86 6.46
CA LEU A 5 -12.21 13.15 5.51
C LEU A 5 -12.26 11.65 5.76
N VAL A 6 -12.19 11.20 7.02
CA VAL A 6 -12.33 9.77 7.38
C VAL A 6 -13.70 9.25 6.96
N CYS A 7 -14.80 9.94 7.31
CA CYS A 7 -16.16 9.55 6.91
C CYS A 7 -16.30 9.39 5.40
N LYS A 8 -15.82 10.38 4.64
CA LYS A 8 -15.86 10.33 3.18
C LYS A 8 -14.99 9.20 2.63
N GLU A 9 -13.84 8.96 3.22
CA GLU A 9 -12.89 7.95 2.77
C GLU A 9 -13.45 6.53 2.97
N VAL A 10 -14.01 6.22 4.13
CA VAL A 10 -14.66 4.92 4.42
C VAL A 10 -15.86 4.69 3.50
N GLN A 11 -16.69 5.72 3.28
CA GLN A 11 -17.81 5.64 2.34
C GLN A 11 -17.39 5.37 0.90
N LEU A 12 -16.26 5.93 0.46
CA LEU A 12 -15.76 5.73 -0.90
C LEU A 12 -15.04 4.38 -1.08
N THR A 13 -14.67 3.71 0.00
CA THR A 13 -13.84 2.50 -0.01
C THR A 13 -14.62 1.32 0.54
N ALA A 14 -14.63 1.13 1.86
CA ALA A 14 -15.26 0.01 2.53
C ALA A 14 -16.72 -0.17 2.14
N SER A 15 -17.50 0.91 2.12
CA SER A 15 -18.94 0.82 1.82
C SER A 15 -19.26 0.45 0.37
N ASN A 16 -18.31 0.64 -0.56
CA ASN A 16 -18.49 0.35 -1.99
C ASN A 16 -17.78 -0.95 -2.41
N ASP A 17 -17.28 -1.73 -1.45
CA ASP A 17 -16.52 -2.94 -1.69
C ASP A 17 -17.28 -4.15 -1.15
N ASP A 18 -17.61 -5.09 -2.03
CA ASP A 18 -18.43 -6.27 -1.73
C ASP A 18 -17.83 -7.14 -0.63
N MET A 19 -16.50 -7.11 -0.46
CA MET A 19 -15.79 -7.90 0.56
C MET A 19 -15.67 -7.15 1.88
N HIS A 20 -15.84 -5.83 1.92
CA HIS A 20 -15.47 -5.01 3.07
C HIS A 20 -16.60 -4.16 3.65
N PHE A 21 -17.77 -4.12 3.01
CA PHE A 21 -18.89 -3.27 3.45
C PHE A 21 -19.32 -3.53 4.91
N VAL A 22 -19.17 -4.77 5.40
CA VAL A 22 -19.50 -5.15 6.78
C VAL A 22 -18.59 -4.52 7.83
N PHE A 23 -17.41 -4.02 7.44
CA PHE A 23 -16.40 -3.48 8.37
C PHE A 23 -16.36 -1.96 8.45
N CYS A 24 -17.38 -1.26 7.94
CA CYS A 24 -17.44 0.20 8.01
C CYS A 24 -17.32 0.72 9.45
N ASP A 25 -18.08 0.13 10.38
CA ASP A 25 -18.08 0.55 11.80
C ASP A 25 -16.73 0.30 12.48
N TYR A 26 -16.12 -0.86 12.23
CA TYR A 26 -14.77 -1.18 12.72
C TYR A 26 -13.74 -0.18 12.19
N THR A 27 -13.85 0.16 10.90
CA THR A 27 -12.93 1.12 10.27
C THR A 27 -13.06 2.51 10.92
N TYR A 28 -14.27 2.97 11.24
CA TYR A 28 -14.46 4.22 11.97
C TYR A 28 -13.87 4.18 13.38
N GLN A 29 -14.09 3.07 14.10
CA GLN A 29 -13.57 2.87 15.45
C GLN A 29 -12.04 2.84 15.51
N VAL A 30 -11.37 2.55 14.39
CA VAL A 30 -9.90 2.56 14.29
C VAL A 30 -9.38 3.92 13.79
N LEU A 31 -9.92 4.44 12.69
CA LEU A 31 -9.37 5.61 12.02
C LEU A 31 -9.67 6.93 12.77
N LEU A 32 -10.82 7.05 13.42
CA LEU A 32 -11.15 8.27 14.17
C LEU A 32 -10.21 8.47 15.38
N PRO A 33 -9.97 7.45 16.24
CA PRO A 33 -8.94 7.55 17.28
C PRO A 33 -7.54 7.73 16.71
N PHE A 34 -7.20 7.03 15.61
CA PHE A 34 -5.89 7.16 14.98
C PHE A 34 -5.54 8.60 14.66
N THR A 35 -6.47 9.37 14.07
CA THR A 35 -6.18 10.77 13.72
C THR A 35 -5.85 11.64 14.94
N ARG A 36 -6.33 11.27 16.13
CA ARG A 36 -6.18 12.00 17.40
C ARG A 36 -5.00 11.52 18.25
N ASP A 37 -4.40 10.38 17.92
CA ASP A 37 -3.32 9.79 18.70
C ASP A 37 -1.96 10.43 18.35
N SER A 38 -1.41 11.21 19.26
CA SER A 38 -0.11 11.85 19.09
C SER A 38 1.08 10.90 19.17
N THR A 39 0.91 9.68 19.70
CA THR A 39 1.98 8.66 19.68
C THR A 39 2.32 8.24 18.25
N VAL A 40 1.39 8.42 17.31
CA VAL A 40 1.66 8.20 15.88
C VAL A 40 2.82 9.08 15.40
N LEU A 41 3.07 10.24 15.98
CA LEU A 41 4.17 11.13 15.59
C LEU A 41 5.56 10.50 15.76
N GLU A 42 5.69 9.41 16.50
CA GLU A 42 6.96 8.69 16.68
C GLU A 42 7.59 8.28 15.34
N HIS A 43 6.81 7.98 14.30
CA HIS A 43 7.36 7.65 12.98
C HIS A 43 8.13 8.80 12.31
N PHE A 44 7.90 10.05 12.72
CA PHE A 44 8.67 11.20 12.23
C PHE A 44 10.07 11.26 12.84
N GLN A 45 10.33 10.58 13.97
CA GLN A 45 11.68 10.56 14.56
C GLN A 45 12.69 9.83 13.68
N SER A 46 12.23 8.83 12.92
CA SER A 46 13.04 8.04 11.99
C SER A 46 12.94 8.54 10.54
N SER A 47 12.22 9.64 10.30
CA SER A 47 11.94 10.18 8.96
C SER A 47 12.48 11.60 8.81
N LEU A 48 12.82 11.97 7.57
CA LEU A 48 13.13 13.37 7.23
C LEU A 48 11.86 14.22 7.03
N ALA A 49 10.69 13.58 7.01
CA ALA A 49 9.42 14.29 6.88
C ALA A 49 9.11 15.09 8.16
N SER A 50 8.34 16.16 8.00
CA SER A 50 7.81 16.94 9.13
C SER A 50 6.29 16.80 9.18
N PRO A 51 5.70 16.73 10.39
CA PRO A 51 4.26 16.65 10.51
C PRO A 51 3.60 17.94 10.00
N PRO A 52 2.41 17.84 9.38
CA PRO A 52 1.64 18.99 8.94
C PRO A 52 1.27 19.86 10.13
N ARG A 53 1.44 21.17 9.98
CA ARG A 53 1.12 22.15 11.02
C ARG A 53 0.00 23.07 10.55
N ALA A 54 -1.02 23.23 11.40
CA ALA A 54 -2.03 24.25 11.21
C ALA A 54 -1.57 25.56 11.88
N ILE A 55 -1.80 26.68 11.19
CA ILE A 55 -1.58 28.01 11.75
C ILE A 55 -2.86 28.39 12.51
N GLY A 56 -2.74 28.56 13.83
CA GLY A 56 -3.85 29.03 14.67
C GLY A 56 -4.20 30.50 14.39
N LYS A 57 -5.30 30.97 15.01
CA LYS A 57 -5.71 32.40 14.93
C LYS A 57 -4.67 33.38 15.53
N LYS A 58 -3.66 32.88 16.26
CA LYS A 58 -2.55 33.67 16.80
C LYS A 58 -1.28 33.40 15.97
N ILE A 59 -0.59 34.48 15.59
CA ILE A 59 0.51 34.52 14.61
C ILE A 59 1.71 33.60 14.97
N ASN A 60 1.83 33.13 16.22
CA ASN A 60 2.93 32.27 16.69
C ASN A 60 2.51 30.86 17.14
N ASP A 61 1.24 30.47 16.97
CA ASP A 61 0.74 29.18 17.48
C ASP A 61 0.59 28.19 16.32
N SER A 62 1.73 27.61 15.90
CA SER A 62 1.78 26.55 14.89
C SER A 62 1.67 25.20 15.61
N GLN A 63 0.50 24.57 15.53
CA GLN A 63 0.25 23.27 16.16
C GLN A 63 0.18 22.17 15.10
N VAL A 64 0.74 21.01 15.40
CA VAL A 64 0.59 19.81 14.55
C VAL A 64 -0.88 19.44 14.46
N PHE A 65 -1.40 19.35 13.24
CA PHE A 65 -2.80 19.01 13.00
C PHE A 65 -2.94 18.15 11.74
N PRO A 66 -3.62 16.98 11.81
CA PRO A 66 -4.24 16.40 12.99
C PRO A 66 -3.20 15.93 14.04
N PRO A 67 -3.59 15.63 15.30
CA PRO A 67 -2.63 15.26 16.36
C PRO A 67 -1.68 14.11 16.02
N SER A 68 -2.13 13.16 15.20
CA SER A 68 -1.29 12.08 14.65
C SER A 68 -0.24 12.51 13.63
N GLY A 69 -0.36 13.71 13.07
CA GLY A 69 0.46 14.20 11.97
C GLY A 69 0.14 13.52 10.62
N VAL A 70 -0.92 12.71 10.53
CA VAL A 70 -1.30 12.00 9.31
C VAL A 70 -2.63 12.53 8.78
N ILE A 71 -2.61 13.09 7.57
CA ILE A 71 -3.83 13.51 6.88
C ILE A 71 -4.40 12.31 6.12
N PRO A 72 -5.64 11.87 6.39
CA PRO A 72 -6.27 10.80 5.64
C PRO A 72 -6.33 11.10 4.14
N PHE A 73 -5.98 10.12 3.31
CA PHE A 73 -6.02 10.17 1.85
C PHE A 73 -6.88 9.03 1.30
N HIS A 74 -7.17 9.05 0.01
CA HIS A 74 -8.01 8.03 -0.60
C HIS A 74 -7.34 6.64 -0.60
N GLY A 75 -7.97 5.67 0.07
CA GLY A 75 -7.43 4.31 0.26
C GLY A 75 -6.67 4.13 1.56
N PHE A 76 -6.85 5.03 2.52
CA PHE A 76 -6.28 4.92 3.86
C PHE A 76 -6.95 3.81 4.67
N SER A 77 -8.27 3.63 4.55
CA SER A 77 -9.01 2.52 5.16
C SER A 77 -8.54 1.15 4.71
N MET A 78 -7.96 1.04 3.51
CA MET A 78 -7.47 -0.22 2.96
C MET A 78 -6.40 -0.86 3.85
N TYR A 79 -5.72 -0.09 4.70
CA TYR A 79 -4.78 -0.66 5.67
C TYR A 79 -5.45 -1.29 6.90
N VAL A 80 -6.68 -0.91 7.22
CA VAL A 80 -7.44 -1.45 8.34
C VAL A 80 -8.26 -2.65 7.90
N LEU A 81 -8.84 -2.59 6.70
CA LEU A 81 -9.84 -3.52 6.22
C LEU A 81 -9.43 -5.02 6.28
N PRO A 82 -8.23 -5.43 5.83
CA PRO A 82 -7.80 -6.82 5.96
C PRO A 82 -7.67 -7.27 7.43
N LEU A 83 -7.30 -6.37 8.34
CA LEU A 83 -7.13 -6.68 9.76
C LEU A 83 -8.47 -6.91 10.46
N CYS A 84 -9.57 -6.34 9.96
CA CYS A 84 -10.90 -6.59 10.50
C CYS A 84 -11.32 -8.07 10.42
N TYR A 85 -10.71 -8.85 9.53
CA TYR A 85 -10.91 -10.30 9.47
C TYR A 85 -10.18 -11.08 10.57
N LEU A 86 -9.24 -10.45 11.28
CA LEU A 86 -8.40 -11.08 12.30
C LEU A 86 -8.82 -10.71 13.73
N TYR A 87 -9.40 -9.52 13.93
CA TYR A 87 -9.64 -8.95 15.25
C TYR A 87 -11.09 -8.49 15.41
N ASP A 88 -11.81 -9.16 16.31
CA ASP A 88 -13.18 -8.77 16.70
C ASP A 88 -13.19 -7.61 17.71
N ASP A 89 -12.10 -7.41 18.47
CA ASP A 89 -11.99 -6.31 19.42
C ASP A 89 -11.39 -5.05 18.73
N PRO A 90 -12.14 -3.94 18.63
CA PRO A 90 -11.68 -2.72 17.98
C PRO A 90 -10.48 -2.08 18.68
N VAL A 91 -10.31 -2.28 19.99
CA VAL A 91 -9.17 -1.75 20.74
C VAL A 91 -7.88 -2.48 20.32
N THR A 92 -7.92 -3.81 20.28
CA THR A 92 -6.81 -4.63 19.81
C THR A 92 -6.49 -4.33 18.34
N LEU A 93 -7.53 -4.26 17.49
CA LEU A 93 -7.40 -3.89 16.08
C LEU A 93 -6.69 -2.54 15.92
N TYR A 94 -7.09 -1.53 16.71
CA TYR A 94 -6.46 -0.22 16.71
C TYR A 94 -4.97 -0.27 17.06
N VAL A 95 -4.62 -0.99 18.14
CA VAL A 95 -3.22 -1.11 18.59
C VAL A 95 -2.35 -1.76 17.51
N ILE A 96 -2.84 -2.83 16.89
CA ILE A 96 -2.13 -3.54 15.82
C ILE A 96 -1.99 -2.66 14.58
N PHE A 97 -3.06 -2.01 14.13
CA PHE A 97 -3.03 -1.08 13.00
C PHE A 97 -2.03 0.06 13.22
N ARG A 98 -2.05 0.68 14.40
CA ARG A 98 -1.12 1.76 14.76
C ARG A 98 0.33 1.32 14.65
N GLN A 99 0.67 0.12 15.15
CA GLN A 99 2.03 -0.42 15.08
C GLN A 99 2.45 -0.74 13.65
N LEU A 100 1.58 -1.35 12.84
CA LEU A 100 1.84 -1.59 11.42
C LEU A 100 2.08 -0.28 10.66
N TYR A 101 1.29 0.75 10.97
CA TYR A 101 1.42 2.05 10.32
C TYR A 101 2.74 2.73 10.65
N ILE A 102 3.06 2.87 11.94
CA ILE A 102 4.27 3.58 12.43
C ILE A 102 5.55 2.85 12.01
N ARG A 103 5.53 1.53 11.88
CA ARG A 103 6.72 0.75 11.48
C ARG A 103 6.89 0.65 9.97
N TYR A 104 5.79 0.48 9.23
CA TYR A 104 5.83 0.14 7.81
C TYR A 104 5.03 1.10 6.92
N PHE A 105 3.71 1.22 7.10
CA PHE A 105 2.87 1.84 6.06
C PHE A 105 3.13 3.33 5.86
N TYR A 106 3.62 4.07 6.85
CA TYR A 106 4.01 5.48 6.64
C TYR A 106 5.10 5.64 5.55
N LYS A 107 5.98 4.64 5.38
CA LYS A 107 7.04 4.63 4.36
C LYS A 107 6.49 4.58 2.94
N LEU A 108 5.29 4.04 2.76
CA LEU A 108 4.59 3.95 1.46
C LEU A 108 4.01 5.30 1.00
N HIS A 109 4.04 6.31 1.86
CA HIS A 109 3.54 7.66 1.59
C HIS A 109 4.57 8.76 1.83
N THR A 110 5.79 8.38 2.20
CA THR A 110 6.87 9.31 2.52
C THR A 110 7.97 9.22 1.47
N ILE A 111 8.36 10.36 0.91
CA ILE A 111 9.53 10.44 0.04
C ILE A 111 10.77 10.52 0.93
N SER A 112 11.62 9.49 0.86
CA SER A 112 12.90 9.46 1.58
C SER A 112 13.93 8.65 0.79
N ASN A 113 15.19 8.66 1.25
CA ASN A 113 16.25 7.82 0.69
C ASN A 113 16.28 6.41 1.30
N ASP A 114 15.30 6.04 2.13
CA ASP A 114 15.17 4.68 2.68
C ASP A 114 14.83 3.70 1.53
N PRO A 115 15.57 2.59 1.34
CA PRO A 115 15.21 1.54 0.38
C PRO A 115 13.77 1.00 0.54
N SER A 116 13.24 1.01 1.77
CA SER A 116 11.86 0.59 2.06
C SER A 116 10.81 1.70 1.85
N SER A 117 11.20 2.91 1.45
CA SER A 117 10.27 3.98 1.09
C SER A 117 9.57 3.71 -0.23
N ILE A 118 8.47 4.40 -0.51
CA ILE A 118 7.77 4.29 -1.79
C ILE A 118 8.70 4.50 -3.00
N LEU A 119 9.64 5.45 -2.92
CA LEU A 119 10.59 5.69 -4.01
C LEU A 119 11.59 4.54 -4.15
N GLY A 120 12.12 4.05 -3.03
CA GLY A 120 13.01 2.89 -2.98
C GLY A 120 12.38 1.64 -3.57
N LEU A 121 11.12 1.36 -3.20
CA LEU A 121 10.35 0.23 -3.71
C LEU A 121 10.03 0.37 -5.21
N CYS A 122 9.70 1.57 -5.69
CA CYS A 122 9.51 1.82 -7.13
C CYS A 122 10.79 1.54 -7.93
N LEU A 123 11.94 2.00 -7.42
CA LEU A 123 13.23 1.75 -8.05
C LEU A 123 13.61 0.27 -8.01
N LEU A 124 13.33 -0.42 -6.89
CA LEU A 124 13.55 -1.84 -6.76
C LEU A 124 12.71 -2.62 -7.78
N PHE A 125 11.43 -2.29 -7.92
CA PHE A 125 10.55 -2.90 -8.92
C PHE A 125 11.11 -2.75 -10.34
N GLU A 126 11.45 -1.53 -10.78
CA GLU A 126 11.95 -1.29 -12.15
C GLU A 126 13.26 -2.08 -12.40
N ARG A 127 14.18 -2.10 -11.42
CA ARG A 127 15.44 -2.86 -11.53
C ARG A 127 15.20 -4.37 -11.60
N LEU A 128 14.34 -4.89 -10.73
CA LEU A 128 14.02 -6.33 -10.70
C LEU A 128 13.31 -6.76 -11.98
N LEU A 129 12.37 -5.95 -12.49
CA LEU A 129 11.67 -6.22 -13.74
C LEU A 129 12.64 -6.23 -14.92
N GLN A 130 13.52 -5.22 -15.01
CA GLN A 130 14.54 -5.15 -16.06
C GLN A 130 15.50 -6.35 -16.03
N TRP A 131 15.90 -6.79 -14.83
CA TRP A 131 16.82 -7.91 -14.66
C TRP A 131 16.16 -9.26 -14.95
N ARG A 132 14.97 -9.51 -14.39
CA ARG A 132 14.31 -10.83 -14.45
C ARG A 132 13.50 -11.03 -15.71
N GLU A 133 12.83 -9.98 -16.18
CA GLU A 133 11.96 -10.02 -17.37
C GLU A 133 12.33 -8.90 -18.36
N PRO A 134 13.58 -8.90 -18.88
CA PRO A 134 14.05 -7.85 -19.79
C PRO A 134 13.18 -7.73 -21.04
N GLU A 135 12.64 -8.86 -21.55
CA GLU A 135 11.75 -8.87 -22.71
C GLU A 135 10.50 -8.03 -22.47
N ILE A 136 9.81 -8.23 -21.34
CA ILE A 136 8.62 -7.44 -20.99
C ILE A 136 9.02 -5.97 -20.78
N PHE A 137 10.12 -5.74 -20.05
CA PHE A 137 10.58 -4.39 -19.74
C PHE A 137 10.85 -3.59 -21.01
N PHE A 138 11.67 -4.12 -21.94
CA PHE A 138 12.01 -3.42 -23.18
C PHE A 138 10.84 -3.33 -24.15
N HIS A 139 9.99 -4.36 -24.23
CA HIS A 139 8.76 -4.33 -25.03
C HIS A 139 7.85 -3.17 -24.65
N LEU A 140 7.52 -3.05 -23.36
CA LEU A 140 6.67 -1.96 -22.85
C LEU A 140 7.34 -0.59 -23.05
N ARG A 141 8.63 -0.47 -22.74
CA ARG A 141 9.38 0.78 -22.88
C ARG A 141 9.48 1.23 -24.34
N SER A 142 9.66 0.30 -25.29
CA SER A 142 9.68 0.60 -26.72
C SER A 142 8.33 1.12 -27.24
N SER A 143 7.24 0.71 -26.59
CA SER A 143 5.88 1.20 -26.85
C SER A 143 5.55 2.50 -26.09
N GLY A 144 6.52 3.13 -25.42
CA GLY A 144 6.32 4.34 -24.61
C GLY A 144 5.57 4.11 -23.30
N ILE A 145 5.39 2.85 -22.89
CA ILE A 145 4.66 2.46 -21.68
C ILE A 145 5.66 2.31 -20.53
N GLN A 146 5.35 2.93 -19.39
CA GLN A 146 6.19 2.87 -18.20
C GLN A 146 5.61 1.86 -17.18
N PRO A 147 6.26 0.71 -16.93
CA PRO A 147 5.71 -0.35 -16.08
C PRO A 147 5.31 0.11 -14.67
N ILE A 148 6.08 1.04 -14.07
CA ILE A 148 5.80 1.54 -12.72
C ILE A 148 4.40 2.13 -12.56
N ARG A 149 3.82 2.69 -13.63
CA ARG A 149 2.50 3.33 -13.59
C ARG A 149 1.39 2.38 -13.17
N PHE A 150 1.52 1.09 -13.49
CA PHE A 150 0.51 0.08 -13.15
C PHE A 150 0.65 -0.44 -11.73
N VAL A 151 1.88 -0.47 -11.20
CA VAL A 151 2.16 -1.07 -9.88
C VAL A 151 2.20 -0.06 -8.75
N PHE A 152 2.33 1.24 -9.04
CA PHE A 152 2.48 2.28 -8.03
C PHE A 152 1.35 2.24 -6.99
N LYS A 153 0.09 2.11 -7.44
CA LYS A 153 -1.07 2.02 -6.54
C LYS A 153 -1.07 0.72 -5.73
N TRP A 154 -0.57 -0.39 -6.28
CA TRP A 154 -0.45 -1.66 -5.56
C TRP A 154 0.53 -1.52 -4.41
N ILE A 155 1.74 -1.01 -4.68
CA ILE A 155 2.78 -0.81 -3.66
C ILE A 155 2.30 0.20 -2.62
N MET A 156 1.74 1.34 -3.05
CA MET A 156 1.24 2.39 -2.17
C MET A 156 0.12 1.92 -1.24
N ARG A 157 -0.61 0.83 -1.55
CA ARG A 157 -1.65 0.27 -0.66
C ARG A 157 -1.27 -1.08 -0.07
N ALA A 158 0.01 -1.46 -0.17
CA ALA A 158 0.50 -2.79 0.21
C ALA A 158 -0.40 -3.94 -0.32
N PHE A 159 -0.87 -3.80 -1.56
CA PHE A 159 -1.81 -4.66 -2.29
C PHE A 159 -3.24 -4.78 -1.72
N SER A 160 -3.56 -4.06 -0.65
CA SER A 160 -4.93 -4.04 -0.14
C SER A 160 -5.89 -3.34 -1.10
N GLY A 161 -7.06 -3.94 -1.29
CA GLY A 161 -8.05 -3.56 -2.30
C GLY A 161 -7.74 -4.03 -3.72
N PHE A 162 -6.68 -4.82 -3.92
CA PHE A 162 -6.36 -5.46 -5.21
C PHE A 162 -6.35 -6.99 -5.12
N LEU A 163 -5.87 -7.53 -4.00
CA LEU A 163 -5.89 -8.96 -3.71
C LEU A 163 -7.04 -9.31 -2.76
N ALA A 164 -7.41 -10.59 -2.74
CA ALA A 164 -8.32 -11.11 -1.72
C ALA A 164 -7.72 -10.92 -0.30
N PRO A 165 -8.54 -10.66 0.74
CA PRO A 165 -8.06 -10.33 2.08
C PRO A 165 -7.09 -11.36 2.67
N ASP A 166 -7.35 -12.65 2.48
CA ASP A 166 -6.47 -13.74 2.92
C ASP A 166 -5.08 -13.66 2.26
N GLN A 167 -5.02 -13.30 0.98
CA GLN A 167 -3.76 -13.13 0.25
C GLN A 167 -3.01 -11.87 0.69
N VAL A 168 -3.71 -10.78 1.01
CA VAL A 168 -3.11 -9.58 1.60
C VAL A 168 -2.49 -9.89 2.96
N LEU A 169 -3.21 -10.59 3.82
CA LEU A 169 -2.71 -10.98 5.15
C LEU A 169 -1.49 -11.88 5.04
N LEU A 170 -1.49 -12.87 4.14
CA LEU A 170 -0.32 -13.70 3.88
C LEU A 170 0.88 -12.88 3.40
N LEU A 171 0.67 -11.82 2.59
CA LEU A 171 1.74 -10.92 2.17
C LEU A 171 2.29 -10.11 3.35
N TRP A 172 1.41 -9.60 4.21
CA TRP A 172 1.78 -8.81 5.37
C TRP A 172 2.51 -9.66 6.43
N ASP A 173 2.19 -10.95 6.57
CA ASP A 173 3.00 -11.88 7.36
C ASP A 173 4.46 -11.92 6.91
N ARG A 174 4.72 -11.80 5.60
CA ARG A 174 6.10 -11.76 5.08
C ARG A 174 6.77 -10.42 5.35
N ILE A 175 6.02 -9.31 5.30
CA ILE A 175 6.53 -8.00 5.73
C ILE A 175 6.99 -8.10 7.18
N LEU A 176 6.18 -8.69 8.06
CA LEU A 176 6.51 -8.89 9.46
C LEU A 176 7.68 -9.86 9.65
N GLY A 177 7.69 -10.98 8.93
CA GLY A 177 8.71 -12.02 9.05
C GLY A 177 10.10 -11.58 8.56
N PHE A 178 10.17 -10.74 7.53
CA PHE A 178 11.42 -10.20 6.99
C PHE A 178 11.76 -8.80 7.53
N ASP A 179 10.85 -8.16 8.27
CA ASP A 179 10.96 -6.75 8.69
C ASP A 179 11.26 -5.81 7.50
N SER A 180 10.62 -6.05 6.36
CA SER A 180 10.92 -5.36 5.10
C SER A 180 9.71 -5.21 4.18
N LEU A 181 9.62 -4.06 3.51
CA LEU A 181 8.60 -3.78 2.50
C LEU A 181 9.01 -4.21 1.09
N GLU A 182 10.24 -4.66 0.88
CA GLU A 182 10.76 -5.04 -0.45
C GLU A 182 9.95 -6.14 -1.12
N ILE A 183 9.30 -7.00 -0.32
CA ILE A 183 8.42 -8.07 -0.82
C ILE A 183 7.26 -7.53 -1.69
N LEU A 184 6.85 -6.27 -1.49
CA LEU A 184 5.84 -5.61 -2.31
C LEU A 184 6.32 -5.44 -3.77
N ALA A 185 7.58 -5.01 -3.95
CA ALA A 185 8.17 -4.87 -5.28
C ALA A 185 8.42 -6.25 -5.92
N VAL A 186 8.85 -7.23 -5.14
CA VAL A 186 9.05 -8.62 -5.61
C VAL A 186 7.73 -9.22 -6.10
N LEU A 187 6.64 -9.05 -5.34
CA LEU A 187 5.32 -9.53 -5.76
C LEU A 187 4.86 -8.85 -7.05
N ALA A 188 5.08 -7.53 -7.19
CA ALA A 188 4.74 -6.82 -8.42
C ALA A 188 5.47 -7.40 -9.64
N VAL A 189 6.76 -7.73 -9.52
CA VAL A 189 7.51 -8.41 -10.59
C VAL A 189 6.98 -9.82 -10.85
N ALA A 190 6.62 -10.56 -9.80
CA ALA A 190 6.02 -11.89 -9.95
C ALA A 190 4.71 -11.88 -10.74
N ILE A 191 3.88 -10.85 -10.55
CA ILE A 191 2.63 -10.68 -11.31
C ILE A 191 2.94 -10.41 -12.79
N PHE A 192 3.93 -9.58 -13.10
CA PHE A 192 4.38 -9.33 -14.48
C PHE A 192 4.91 -10.60 -15.14
N SER A 193 5.76 -11.34 -14.42
CA SER A 193 6.34 -12.61 -14.88
C SER A 193 5.24 -13.65 -15.16
N TYR A 194 4.26 -13.75 -14.26
CA TYR A 194 3.11 -14.64 -14.40
C TYR A 194 2.22 -14.30 -15.61
N ARG A 195 2.13 -13.02 -15.99
CA ARG A 195 1.32 -12.56 -17.13
C ARG A 195 2.14 -12.26 -18.38
N LYS A 196 3.39 -12.72 -18.43
CA LYS A 196 4.38 -12.42 -19.47
C LYS A 196 3.84 -12.61 -20.88
N GLU A 197 3.34 -13.80 -21.18
CA GLU A 197 2.90 -14.16 -22.53
C GLU A 197 1.84 -13.18 -23.05
N ASN A 198 0.86 -12.84 -22.20
CA ASN A 198 -0.18 -11.89 -22.57
C ASN A 198 0.36 -10.46 -22.70
N LEU A 199 1.26 -10.05 -21.80
CA LEU A 199 1.85 -8.70 -21.81
C LEU A 199 2.66 -8.42 -23.08
N LEU A 200 3.33 -9.44 -23.64
CA LEU A 200 4.08 -9.32 -24.89
C LEU A 200 3.19 -9.17 -26.13
N LEU A 201 1.90 -9.53 -26.03
CA LEU A 201 0.94 -9.39 -27.13
C LEU A 201 0.29 -8.00 -27.23
N VAL A 202 0.43 -7.16 -26.20
CA VAL A 202 -0.17 -5.81 -26.16
C VAL A 202 0.88 -4.72 -26.28
N ASN A 203 0.54 -3.64 -26.96
CA ASN A 203 1.42 -2.47 -27.16
C ASN A 203 0.75 -1.14 -26.78
N THR A 204 -0.42 -1.20 -26.12
CA THR A 204 -1.15 -0.03 -25.65
C THR A 204 -1.29 -0.06 -24.13
N THR A 205 -1.33 1.13 -23.53
CA THR A 205 -1.56 1.28 -22.08
C THR A 205 -2.83 0.56 -21.64
N ALA A 206 -3.94 0.73 -22.39
CA ALA A 206 -5.21 0.10 -22.08
C ALA A 206 -5.16 -1.44 -22.14
N GLY A 207 -4.40 -2.02 -23.08
CA GLY A 207 -4.20 -3.46 -23.16
C GLY A 207 -3.44 -4.01 -21.95
N VAL A 208 -2.40 -3.29 -21.50
CA VAL A 208 -1.64 -3.64 -20.29
C VAL A 208 -2.52 -3.52 -19.05
N GLU A 209 -3.31 -2.46 -18.92
CA GLU A 209 -4.27 -2.29 -17.83
C GLU A 209 -5.27 -3.44 -17.78
N ALA A 210 -5.84 -3.83 -18.93
CA ALA A 210 -6.79 -4.94 -19.00
C ALA A 210 -6.14 -6.26 -18.54
N ILE A 211 -4.91 -6.54 -18.96
CA ILE A 211 -4.19 -7.73 -18.53
C ILE A 211 -3.89 -7.70 -17.03
N LEU A 212 -3.65 -6.53 -16.44
CA LEU A 212 -3.28 -6.37 -15.03
C LEU A 212 -4.45 -6.01 -14.10
N ALA A 213 -5.67 -5.90 -14.62
CA ALA A 213 -6.81 -5.31 -13.90
C ALA A 213 -7.24 -6.13 -12.68
N ASP A 214 -7.47 -7.44 -12.85
CA ASP A 214 -7.96 -8.30 -11.78
C ASP A 214 -6.80 -9.10 -11.17
N LEU A 215 -6.49 -8.85 -9.89
CA LEU A 215 -5.48 -9.60 -9.14
C LEU A 215 -6.10 -10.56 -8.10
N THR A 216 -7.43 -10.53 -7.92
CA THR A 216 -8.17 -11.33 -6.94
C THR A 216 -7.87 -12.84 -7.00
N PRO A 217 -7.75 -13.49 -8.18
CA PRO A 217 -7.53 -14.94 -8.22
C PRO A 217 -6.08 -15.36 -7.91
N LEU A 218 -5.15 -14.41 -7.72
CA LEU A 218 -3.74 -14.72 -7.58
C LEU A 218 -3.41 -15.32 -6.21
N ARG A 219 -2.62 -16.39 -6.21
CA ARG A 219 -2.07 -17.01 -5.00
C ARG A 219 -0.65 -16.49 -4.75
N ILE A 220 -0.51 -15.56 -3.82
CA ILE A 220 0.75 -14.81 -3.64
C ILE A 220 1.91 -15.71 -3.20
N VAL A 221 1.65 -16.73 -2.39
CA VAL A 221 2.71 -17.66 -1.93
C VAL A 221 3.32 -18.41 -3.12
N SER A 222 2.49 -18.97 -3.99
CA SER A 222 2.93 -19.69 -5.19
C SER A 222 3.70 -18.76 -6.15
N LEU A 223 3.21 -17.53 -6.35
CA LEU A 223 3.87 -16.54 -7.21
C LEU A 223 5.24 -16.12 -6.68
N LEU A 224 5.33 -15.83 -5.38
CA LEU A 224 6.60 -15.48 -4.75
C LEU A 224 7.59 -16.64 -4.80
N GLN A 225 7.13 -17.88 -4.58
CA GLN A 225 7.97 -19.07 -4.70
C GLN A 225 8.53 -19.23 -6.11
N LEU A 226 7.71 -18.98 -7.14
CA LEU A 226 8.15 -19.03 -8.52
C LEU A 226 9.31 -18.05 -8.73
N VAL A 227 9.16 -16.76 -8.41
CA VAL A 227 10.22 -15.77 -8.67
C VAL A 227 11.46 -15.95 -7.80
N LEU A 228 11.30 -16.36 -6.54
CA LEU A 228 12.42 -16.47 -5.61
C LEU A 228 13.23 -17.76 -5.78
N PHE A 229 12.59 -18.86 -6.19
CA PHE A 229 13.24 -20.18 -6.21
C PHE A 229 13.38 -20.80 -7.60
N THR A 230 12.67 -20.32 -8.62
CA THR A 230 12.96 -20.75 -9.99
C THR A 230 14.18 -19.98 -10.50
N ARG A 231 15.20 -20.72 -10.93
CA ARG A 231 16.36 -20.15 -11.61
C ARG A 231 15.92 -19.84 -13.05
N SER A 232 15.87 -18.55 -13.38
CA SER A 232 15.90 -18.04 -14.76
C SER A 232 17.25 -18.32 -15.39
#